data_AF-A0A2M8BSG2-F1
#
_entry.id   AF-A0A2M8BSG2-F1
#
_cell.length_a   1.000
_cell.length_b   1.000
_cell.length_c   1.000
_cell.angle_alpha   90.00
_cell.angle_beta   90.00
_cell.angle_gamma   90.00
#
_symmetry.space_group_name_H-M   'P 1'
#
loop_
_entity.id
_entity.type
_entity.pdbx_description
1 polymer ?
#
loop_
_entity_poly.entity_id
_entity_poly.type
_entity_poly.pdbx_seq_one_letter_code
_entity_poly.pdbx_strand_id
1 'polypeptide(L)'
;MSNIDGSTPLFPSDWPGPGALDLTLHDLPHDSAATEWWYVNCHFELEGGRSLSLFASFFKIIRQIDELTGEVTYAYSVTWGVSDPGRKTYFAQSLVDKASPEVGLQKIAQNQASKDGRMNRALKEMLEQGQVPRPDRMFKGDVFVNPRRLELDFDGLTLCKNDAGAYRLHLFDGERKVGCDLTFHPRKPPTRHGDDGVVRGSAGEHMFYYFIPRCELTGTVTLDGVQRPLAHGQGWYDHEFGGHLKSQEEAQSPKNSAELPSAGAFHNAAWDWTAIQFEDGTDLSASSIIRCEDNVRIASWVIVVGPDGARTFYDEMQLEPLEWWTSTRTFASYPVKWRLQVPAAGLDVTITAAFEDQEFVTVISAPAFWEGRCLAEGTWNGRTVRGLSFIERSGFEELQDLDDFFTAVGVQVRKSVESIIPFEPTFEQARDLVASKERSHYMDGVDIPQLTRTLVAPVREITDRGGKSWRSYAALACCDVVGGDSRQFVHWLAMPEFMHVGSLIIDDIQDKSTVRRGGPTCHLVYGEPLAINA
;
A
#
# COMPACT_ATOMS: atom_id res chain seq x y z
N MET A 1 20.34 -19.71 17.99
CA MET A 1 21.38 -19.40 19.01
C MET A 1 20.70 -19.40 20.37
N SER A 2 21.25 -20.13 21.35
CA SER A 2 20.69 -20.31 22.69
C SER A 2 20.96 -19.08 23.57
N ASN A 3 19.91 -18.48 24.11
CA ASN A 3 20.02 -17.39 25.09
C ASN A 3 20.64 -17.89 26.40
N ILE A 4 21.76 -17.29 26.76
CA ILE A 4 22.31 -17.27 28.11
C ILE A 4 21.78 -15.98 28.75
N ASP A 5 20.55 -16.03 29.24
CA ASP A 5 20.14 -15.33 30.47
C ASP A 5 18.78 -15.88 30.90
N GLY A 6 18.67 -16.31 32.15
CA GLY A 6 17.54 -17.07 32.68
C GLY A 6 16.35 -16.22 33.14
N SER A 7 16.20 -14.99 32.65
CA SER A 7 15.03 -14.16 32.90
C SER A 7 14.02 -14.34 31.77
N THR A 8 12.88 -14.96 32.08
CA THR A 8 11.71 -14.87 31.18
C THR A 8 11.37 -13.39 31.00
N PRO A 9 11.29 -12.86 29.77
CA PRO A 9 10.84 -11.50 29.57
C PRO A 9 9.47 -11.32 30.23
N LEU A 10 9.37 -10.36 31.14
CA LEU A 10 8.12 -10.00 31.83
C LEU A 10 7.28 -9.19 30.85
N PHE A 11 6.33 -9.85 30.19
CA PHE A 11 5.31 -9.17 29.39
C PHE A 11 4.23 -8.55 30.28
N PRO A 12 3.50 -7.52 29.81
CA PRO A 12 2.37 -6.94 30.52
C PRO A 12 1.31 -7.99 30.94
N SER A 13 0.58 -7.72 32.01
CA SER A 13 -0.34 -8.70 32.61
C SER A 13 -1.62 -8.95 31.81
N ASP A 14 -1.99 -8.01 30.94
CA ASP A 14 -3.08 -8.12 29.98
C ASP A 14 -2.67 -8.84 28.69
N TRP A 15 -1.39 -9.21 28.54
CA TRP A 15 -0.94 -10.06 27.45
C TRP A 15 -1.29 -11.53 27.68
N PRO A 16 -1.57 -12.29 26.61
CA PRO A 16 -1.78 -13.73 26.73
C PRO A 16 -0.51 -14.46 27.20
N GLY A 17 -0.58 -15.13 28.34
CA GLY A 17 0.45 -16.07 28.80
C GLY A 17 0.58 -17.30 27.87
N PRO A 18 1.53 -18.22 28.13
CA PRO A 18 1.73 -19.41 27.29
C PRO A 18 0.45 -20.26 27.16
N GLY A 19 0.19 -20.78 25.96
CA GLY A 19 -0.92 -21.71 25.69
C GLY A 19 -2.08 -21.11 24.88
N ALA A 20 -3.27 -21.68 25.05
CA ALA A 20 -4.45 -21.32 24.25
C ALA A 20 -4.91 -19.87 24.50
N LEU A 21 -5.42 -19.22 23.45
CA LEU A 21 -5.99 -17.88 23.56
C LEU A 21 -7.44 -17.95 24.04
N ASP A 22 -7.75 -17.22 25.11
CA ASP A 22 -9.11 -16.97 25.55
C ASP A 22 -9.63 -15.67 24.94
N LEU A 23 -10.45 -15.78 23.88
CA LEU A 23 -10.98 -14.61 23.18
C LEU A 23 -12.10 -13.88 23.95
N THR A 24 -12.41 -14.28 25.18
CA THR A 24 -13.24 -13.46 26.09
C THR A 24 -12.40 -12.42 26.83
N LEU A 25 -11.08 -12.62 26.89
CA LEU A 25 -10.11 -11.76 27.56
C LEU A 25 -9.16 -11.10 26.57
N HIS A 26 -8.50 -11.88 25.72
CA HIS A 26 -7.42 -11.44 24.82
C HIS A 26 -7.90 -10.74 23.55
N ASP A 27 -9.20 -10.57 23.41
CA ASP A 27 -9.83 -9.88 22.28
C ASP A 27 -10.32 -8.48 22.69
N LEU A 28 -10.16 -8.14 23.97
CA LEU A 28 -10.46 -6.82 24.50
C LEU A 28 -9.36 -5.81 24.10
N PRO A 29 -9.67 -4.51 24.07
CA PRO A 29 -8.64 -3.48 23.96
C PRO A 29 -7.65 -3.52 25.13
N HIS A 30 -6.37 -3.33 24.84
CA HIS A 30 -5.29 -3.45 25.81
C HIS A 30 -4.83 -2.08 26.30
N ASP A 31 -4.92 -1.87 27.61
CA ASP A 31 -4.45 -0.62 28.26
C ASP A 31 -2.93 -0.55 28.27
N SER A 32 -2.23 -1.71 28.27
CA SER A 32 -0.78 -1.75 28.21
C SER A 32 -0.21 -1.42 26.84
N ALA A 33 -1.05 -1.34 25.80
CA ALA A 33 -0.60 -1.22 24.43
C ALA A 33 -0.38 0.26 24.07
N ALA A 34 0.84 0.57 23.62
CA ALA A 34 1.14 1.84 22.99
C ALA A 34 0.52 1.94 21.59
N THR A 35 0.48 0.81 20.90
CA THR A 35 -0.09 0.66 19.56
C THR A 35 -0.93 -0.62 19.54
N GLU A 36 -2.10 -0.54 18.94
CA GLU A 36 -3.05 -1.65 18.86
C GLU A 36 -3.89 -1.53 17.59
N TRP A 37 -4.10 -2.63 16.89
CA TRP A 37 -4.97 -2.65 15.72
C TRP A 37 -5.76 -3.94 15.56
N TRP A 38 -6.95 -3.75 15.01
CA TRP A 38 -7.85 -4.81 14.60
C TRP A 38 -7.97 -4.78 13.10
N TYR A 39 -7.54 -5.85 12.46
CA TYR A 39 -7.53 -5.96 11.03
C TYR A 39 -8.41 -7.11 10.57
N VAL A 40 -9.15 -6.90 9.48
CA VAL A 40 -9.91 -7.94 8.81
C VAL A 40 -9.65 -7.86 7.32
N ASN A 41 -9.59 -9.02 6.68
CA ASN A 41 -9.77 -9.10 5.24
C ASN A 41 -10.76 -10.19 4.87
N CYS A 42 -11.29 -10.11 3.66
CA CYS A 42 -12.22 -11.10 3.17
C CYS A 42 -12.30 -11.18 1.65
N HIS A 43 -12.78 -12.33 1.20
CA HIS A 43 -13.10 -12.64 -0.18
C HIS A 43 -14.52 -13.17 -0.24
N PHE A 44 -15.36 -12.61 -1.11
CA PHE A 44 -16.76 -13.01 -1.19
C PHE A 44 -17.33 -12.89 -2.59
N GLU A 45 -18.40 -13.65 -2.83
CA GLU A 45 -19.20 -13.58 -4.03
C GLU A 45 -20.59 -13.06 -3.70
N LEU A 46 -21.09 -12.12 -4.50
CA LEU A 46 -22.46 -11.61 -4.38
C LEU A 46 -23.46 -12.56 -5.03
N GLU A 47 -24.71 -12.49 -4.60
CA GLU A 47 -25.81 -13.06 -5.39
C GLU A 47 -25.77 -12.47 -6.80
N GLY A 48 -25.51 -13.31 -7.81
CA GLY A 48 -25.26 -12.91 -9.20
C GLY A 48 -23.81 -13.08 -9.69
N GLY A 49 -22.90 -13.62 -8.87
CA GLY A 49 -21.59 -14.12 -9.31
C GLY A 49 -20.45 -13.11 -9.36
N ARG A 50 -20.66 -11.87 -8.91
CA ARG A 50 -19.59 -10.85 -8.84
C ARG A 50 -18.74 -11.10 -7.60
N SER A 51 -17.45 -11.43 -7.80
CA SER A 51 -16.50 -11.63 -6.70
C SER A 51 -15.82 -10.32 -6.31
N LEU A 52 -15.71 -10.07 -5.01
CA LEU A 52 -15.10 -8.89 -4.43
C LEU A 52 -14.19 -9.28 -3.27
N SER A 53 -13.36 -8.34 -2.88
CA SER A 53 -12.54 -8.44 -1.67
C SER A 53 -12.55 -7.14 -0.92
N LEU A 54 -12.45 -7.22 0.40
CA LEU A 54 -12.45 -6.06 1.28
C LEU A 54 -11.45 -6.29 2.39
N PHE A 55 -10.75 -5.23 2.78
CA PHE A 55 -10.01 -5.19 4.04
C PHE A 55 -10.47 -3.98 4.87
N ALA A 56 -10.24 -4.04 6.18
CA ALA A 56 -10.38 -2.91 7.08
C ALA A 56 -9.42 -3.03 8.26
N SER A 57 -8.84 -1.92 8.68
CA SER A 57 -7.98 -1.79 9.86
C SER A 57 -8.49 -0.67 10.76
N PHE A 58 -8.72 -0.98 12.03
CA PHE A 58 -9.01 -0.03 13.09
C PHE A 58 -7.75 0.12 13.92
N PHE A 59 -7.20 1.33 14.00
CA PHE A 59 -5.92 1.59 14.63
C PHE A 59 -6.08 2.50 15.84
N LYS A 60 -5.40 2.16 16.92
CA LYS A 60 -5.28 2.93 18.16
C LYS A 60 -3.81 3.12 18.46
N ILE A 61 -3.40 4.35 18.71
CA ILE A 61 -2.04 4.66 19.13
C ILE A 61 -2.01 5.75 20.18
N ILE A 62 -1.04 5.70 21.09
CA ILE A 62 -0.82 6.76 22.07
C ILE A 62 -0.49 8.07 21.35
N ARG A 63 -1.22 9.11 21.74
CA ARG A 63 -0.98 10.50 21.31
C ARG A 63 -0.13 11.25 22.32
N GLN A 64 -0.50 11.16 23.60
CA GLN A 64 0.18 11.88 24.67
C GLN A 64 -0.02 11.15 26.00
N ILE A 65 1.00 11.23 26.85
CA ILE A 65 0.94 10.80 28.25
C ILE A 65 1.09 12.06 29.10
N ASP A 66 0.14 12.33 29.99
CA ASP A 66 0.24 13.42 30.97
C ASP A 66 1.32 13.06 32.01
N GLU A 67 2.35 13.90 32.14
CA GLU A 67 3.50 13.63 33.01
C GLU A 67 3.15 13.69 34.51
N LEU A 68 2.07 14.39 34.89
CA LEU A 68 1.67 14.58 36.28
C LEU A 68 0.66 13.52 36.74
N THR A 69 -0.31 13.18 35.89
CA THR A 69 -1.39 12.23 36.22
C THR A 69 -1.10 10.82 35.73
N GLY A 70 -0.21 10.67 34.74
CA GLY A 70 0.00 9.41 34.02
C GLY A 70 -1.14 9.05 33.06
N GLU A 71 -2.10 9.96 32.84
CA GLU A 71 -3.23 9.71 31.95
C GLU A 71 -2.76 9.62 30.49
N VAL A 72 -3.21 8.58 29.80
CA VAL A 72 -2.86 8.31 28.41
C VAL A 72 -4.01 8.76 27.52
N THR A 73 -3.70 9.57 26.52
CA THR A 73 -4.62 9.91 25.44
C THR A 73 -4.20 9.22 24.16
N TYR A 74 -5.18 8.78 23.38
CA TYR A 74 -4.96 8.05 22.14
C TYR A 74 -5.39 8.88 20.93
N ALA A 75 -4.80 8.55 19.78
CA ALA A 75 -5.27 8.93 18.46
C ALA A 75 -5.73 7.66 17.73
N TYR A 76 -6.69 7.83 16.85
CA TYR A 76 -7.33 6.72 16.15
C TYR A 76 -7.32 6.91 14.64
N SER A 77 -7.40 5.81 13.90
CA SER A 77 -7.66 5.83 12.46
C SER A 77 -8.43 4.60 12.00
N VAL A 78 -9.10 4.71 10.86
CA VAL A 78 -9.68 3.58 10.12
C VAL A 78 -9.24 3.65 8.68
N THR A 79 -8.63 2.57 8.19
CA THR A 79 -8.36 2.38 6.77
C THR A 79 -9.18 1.20 6.26
N TRP A 80 -9.80 1.31 5.10
CA TRP A 80 -10.51 0.19 4.49
C TRP A 80 -10.61 0.36 2.98
N GLY A 81 -10.71 -0.76 2.28
CA GLY A 81 -10.81 -0.75 0.83
C GLY A 81 -11.58 -1.93 0.26
N VAL A 82 -12.08 -1.75 -0.96
CA VAL A 82 -12.82 -2.77 -1.71
C VAL A 82 -12.15 -2.97 -3.06
N SER A 83 -11.68 -4.19 -3.30
CA SER A 83 -11.12 -4.63 -4.58
C SER A 83 -12.21 -5.34 -5.40
N ASP A 84 -12.43 -4.88 -6.62
CA ASP A 84 -13.25 -5.55 -7.62
C ASP A 84 -12.39 -6.02 -8.80
N PRO A 85 -11.98 -7.30 -8.81
CA PRO A 85 -11.20 -7.84 -9.92
C PRO A 85 -11.92 -7.87 -11.26
N GLY A 86 -13.25 -8.02 -11.25
CA GLY A 86 -14.04 -8.07 -12.49
C GLY A 86 -14.02 -6.73 -13.22
N ARG A 87 -13.96 -5.62 -12.46
CA ARG A 87 -13.84 -4.26 -13.01
C ARG A 87 -12.43 -3.68 -12.96
N LYS A 88 -11.50 -4.33 -12.28
CA LYS A 88 -10.15 -3.83 -11.96
C LYS A 88 -10.20 -2.47 -11.27
N THR A 89 -11.10 -2.32 -10.29
CA THR A 89 -11.27 -1.08 -9.54
C THR A 89 -10.97 -1.30 -8.06
N TYR A 90 -10.28 -0.33 -7.47
CA TYR A 90 -9.99 -0.28 -6.05
C TYR A 90 -10.62 0.98 -5.43
N PHE A 91 -11.48 0.75 -4.45
CA PHE A 91 -12.02 1.79 -3.59
C PHE A 91 -11.21 1.82 -2.30
N ALA A 92 -10.76 2.98 -1.86
CA ALA A 92 -9.94 3.14 -0.65
C ALA A 92 -10.45 4.31 0.18
N GLN A 93 -10.46 4.14 1.50
CA GLN A 93 -10.89 5.14 2.47
C GLN A 93 -9.97 5.14 3.67
N SER A 94 -9.43 6.32 3.97
CA SER A 94 -8.63 6.57 5.16
C SER A 94 -9.28 7.67 5.99
N LEU A 95 -9.61 7.34 7.23
CA LEU A 95 -10.11 8.29 8.22
C LEU A 95 -9.11 8.38 9.37
N VAL A 96 -8.80 9.60 9.79
CA VAL A 96 -7.82 9.91 10.85
C VAL A 96 -8.44 10.76 11.96
N ASP A 97 -7.78 10.75 13.12
CA ASP A 97 -8.18 11.51 14.30
C ASP A 97 -8.36 13.01 14.02
N LYS A 98 -9.26 13.66 14.76
CA LYS A 98 -9.44 15.12 14.73
C LYS A 98 -8.15 15.86 15.15
N ALA A 99 -7.31 15.22 15.94
CA ALA A 99 -6.01 15.74 16.37
C ALA A 99 -4.88 15.55 15.34
N SER A 100 -5.12 14.86 14.20
CA SER A 100 -4.07 14.61 13.21
C SER A 100 -3.36 15.87 12.68
N PRO A 101 -4.02 17.03 12.49
CA PRO A 101 -3.31 18.27 12.15
C PRO A 101 -2.27 18.68 13.19
N GLU A 102 -2.62 18.60 14.47
CA GLU A 102 -1.72 18.92 15.58
C GLU A 102 -0.53 17.94 15.62
N VAL A 103 -0.81 16.64 15.54
CA VAL A 103 0.22 15.60 15.51
C VAL A 103 1.19 15.81 14.33
N GLY A 104 0.66 16.16 13.15
CA GLY A 104 1.48 16.47 11.98
C GLY A 104 2.39 17.68 12.20
N LEU A 105 1.88 18.75 12.82
CA LEU A 105 2.68 19.94 13.14
C LEU A 105 3.79 19.64 14.15
N GLN A 106 3.49 18.80 15.16
CA GLN A 106 4.49 18.34 16.13
C GLN A 106 5.60 17.53 15.44
N LYS A 107 5.24 16.58 14.56
CA LYS A 107 6.21 15.81 13.77
C LYS A 107 7.10 16.71 12.91
N ILE A 108 6.54 17.73 12.26
CA ILE A 108 7.32 18.71 11.47
C ILE A 108 8.30 19.48 12.39
N ALA A 109 7.83 19.95 13.55
CA ALA A 109 8.66 20.68 14.51
C ALA A 109 9.82 19.83 15.07
N GLN A 110 9.62 18.50 15.16
CA GLN A 110 10.60 17.54 15.64
C GLN A 110 11.49 16.96 14.52
N ASN A 111 11.35 17.41 13.27
CA ASN A 111 12.03 16.87 12.08
C ASN A 111 11.75 15.36 11.84
N GLN A 112 10.55 14.91 12.19
CA GLN A 112 10.07 13.53 12.01
C GLN A 112 9.04 13.40 10.87
N ALA A 113 8.90 14.44 10.04
CA ALA A 113 8.05 14.46 8.86
C ALA A 113 8.86 14.12 7.58
N SER A 114 8.61 14.80 6.47
CA SER A 114 9.40 14.60 5.23
C SER A 114 10.84 15.09 5.41
N LYS A 115 11.79 14.48 4.71
CA LYS A 115 13.16 15.00 4.58
C LYS A 115 13.22 16.25 3.68
N ASP A 116 12.20 16.49 2.86
CA ASP A 116 12.13 17.64 1.95
C ASP A 116 11.45 18.85 2.63
N GLY A 117 12.21 19.94 2.79
CA GLY A 117 11.70 21.19 3.36
C GLY A 117 10.56 21.83 2.55
N ARG A 118 10.49 21.61 1.23
CA ARG A 118 9.40 22.11 0.37
C ARG A 118 8.09 21.40 0.70
N MET A 119 8.15 20.09 0.90
CA MET A 119 7.00 19.28 1.31
C MET A 119 6.54 19.65 2.72
N ASN A 120 7.48 19.77 3.67
CA ASN A 120 7.14 20.17 5.03
C ASN A 120 6.47 21.55 5.10
N ARG A 121 6.91 22.52 4.28
CA ARG A 121 6.25 23.83 4.20
C ARG A 121 4.81 23.72 3.69
N ALA A 122 4.59 23.00 2.59
CA ALA A 122 3.25 22.83 2.01
C ALA A 122 2.32 22.07 2.97
N LEU A 123 2.82 21.02 3.61
CA LEU A 123 2.09 20.26 4.61
C LEU A 123 1.72 21.14 5.81
N LYS A 124 2.68 21.91 6.34
CA LYS A 124 2.46 22.84 7.45
C LYS A 124 1.33 23.84 7.16
N GLU A 125 1.32 24.44 5.96
CA GLU A 125 0.28 25.39 5.55
C GLU A 125 -1.14 24.77 5.61
N MET A 126 -1.28 23.49 5.28
CA MET A 126 -2.55 22.76 5.37
C MET A 126 -2.91 22.41 6.81
N LEU A 127 -1.95 21.89 7.58
CA LEU A 127 -2.17 21.46 8.96
C LEU A 127 -2.52 22.64 9.88
N GLU A 128 -1.92 23.82 9.67
CA GLU A 128 -2.26 25.06 10.40
C GLU A 128 -3.71 25.51 10.16
N GLN A 129 -4.34 25.08 9.06
CA GLN A 129 -5.76 25.31 8.76
C GLN A 129 -6.66 24.22 9.35
N GLY A 130 -6.11 23.31 10.15
CA GLY A 130 -6.83 22.16 10.69
C GLY A 130 -7.24 21.15 9.62
N GLN A 131 -6.46 21.02 8.55
CA GLN A 131 -6.74 20.09 7.45
C GLN A 131 -5.64 19.05 7.33
N VAL A 132 -6.00 17.87 6.83
CA VAL A 132 -5.05 16.83 6.42
C VAL A 132 -5.01 16.73 4.89
N PRO A 133 -3.88 16.33 4.28
CA PRO A 133 -3.82 16.01 2.86
C PRO A 133 -4.87 14.98 2.47
N ARG A 134 -5.53 15.21 1.33
CA ARG A 134 -6.38 14.18 0.71
C ARG A 134 -5.49 13.04 0.18
N PRO A 135 -5.97 11.79 0.14
CA PRO A 135 -7.36 11.36 0.31
C PRO A 135 -7.83 11.18 1.76
N ASP A 136 -6.96 11.32 2.76
CA ASP A 136 -7.35 11.19 4.16
C ASP A 136 -8.46 12.19 4.51
N ARG A 137 -9.40 11.72 5.34
CA ARG A 137 -10.48 12.52 5.91
C ARG A 137 -10.36 12.45 7.43
N MET A 138 -10.75 13.50 8.12
CA MET A 138 -10.84 13.44 9.58
C MET A 138 -12.20 12.93 10.02
N PHE A 139 -12.24 12.24 11.16
CA PHE A 139 -13.49 11.91 11.84
C PHE A 139 -14.35 13.16 12.10
N LYS A 140 -15.66 13.02 11.91
CA LYS A 140 -16.65 14.05 12.24
C LYS A 140 -17.24 13.80 13.64
N GLY A 141 -17.65 12.56 13.90
CA GLY A 141 -18.09 12.05 15.20
C GLY A 141 -16.93 11.74 16.14
N ASP A 142 -17.28 11.26 17.33
CA ASP A 142 -16.32 10.85 18.34
C ASP A 142 -16.02 9.36 18.22
N VAL A 143 -14.84 8.96 18.71
CA VAL A 143 -14.42 7.56 18.74
C VAL A 143 -14.83 6.94 20.07
N PHE A 144 -15.38 5.73 20.02
CA PHE A 144 -15.71 4.92 21.18
C PHE A 144 -15.00 3.56 21.11
N VAL A 145 -14.37 3.20 22.21
CA VAL A 145 -13.70 1.92 22.41
C VAL A 145 -14.19 1.35 23.74
N ASN A 146 -14.86 0.20 23.70
CA ASN A 146 -15.35 -0.45 24.91
C ASN A 146 -14.22 -1.26 25.59
N PRO A 147 -13.85 -0.99 26.86
CA PRO A 147 -12.76 -1.70 27.52
C PRO A 147 -13.15 -3.11 28.01
N ARG A 148 -14.43 -3.50 27.89
CA ARG A 148 -14.96 -4.75 28.47
C ARG A 148 -15.56 -5.69 27.43
N ARG A 149 -15.65 -5.26 26.18
CA ARG A 149 -16.10 -6.04 25.02
C ARG A 149 -15.36 -5.54 23.80
N LEU A 150 -15.13 -6.39 22.81
CA LEU A 150 -14.73 -5.88 21.49
C LEU A 150 -15.93 -5.17 20.87
N GLU A 151 -15.97 -3.85 21.01
CA GLU A 151 -16.98 -2.95 20.46
C GLU A 151 -16.28 -1.61 20.19
N LEU A 152 -15.98 -1.41 18.90
CA LEU A 152 -15.32 -0.23 18.37
C LEU A 152 -16.33 0.55 17.53
N ASP A 153 -16.38 1.87 17.70
CA ASP A 153 -17.14 2.79 16.85
C ASP A 153 -16.29 4.02 16.56
N PHE A 154 -15.77 4.10 15.33
CA PHE A 154 -14.87 5.15 14.87
C PHE A 154 -15.63 5.98 13.83
N ASP A 155 -16.37 6.99 14.29
CA ASP A 155 -17.21 7.85 13.44
C ASP A 155 -18.28 7.07 12.66
N GLY A 156 -18.95 6.13 13.32
CA GLY A 156 -19.99 5.27 12.75
C GLY A 156 -19.44 4.06 12.00
N LEU A 157 -18.12 3.91 11.84
CA LEU A 157 -17.49 2.69 11.33
C LEU A 157 -17.27 1.75 12.53
N THR A 158 -17.85 0.54 12.51
CA THR A 158 -17.86 -0.32 13.69
C THR A 158 -17.27 -1.70 13.47
N LEU A 159 -16.55 -2.19 14.47
CA LEU A 159 -16.17 -3.60 14.59
C LEU A 159 -16.55 -4.10 16.00
N CYS A 160 -17.47 -5.06 16.06
CA CYS A 160 -18.00 -5.56 17.32
C CYS A 160 -18.03 -7.10 17.36
N LYS A 161 -17.79 -7.69 18.52
CA LYS A 161 -17.98 -9.13 18.73
C LYS A 161 -19.30 -9.39 19.47
N ASN A 162 -20.12 -10.28 18.91
CA ASN A 162 -21.36 -10.68 19.54
C ASN A 162 -21.18 -11.83 20.54
N ASP A 163 -22.21 -12.09 21.35
CA ASP A 163 -22.17 -13.14 22.39
C ASP A 163 -22.01 -14.57 21.83
N ALA A 164 -22.27 -14.78 20.53
CA ALA A 164 -22.02 -16.05 19.84
C ALA A 164 -20.57 -16.18 19.32
N GLY A 165 -19.71 -15.19 19.57
CA GLY A 165 -18.31 -15.17 19.17
C GLY A 165 -18.08 -14.73 17.71
N ALA A 166 -19.10 -14.25 17.01
CA ALA A 166 -18.96 -13.74 15.64
C ALA A 166 -18.65 -12.24 15.64
N TYR A 167 -17.81 -11.79 14.70
CA TYR A 167 -17.41 -10.39 14.54
C TYR A 167 -18.30 -9.72 13.50
N ARG A 168 -18.82 -8.54 13.81
CA ARG A 168 -19.66 -7.72 12.94
C ARG A 168 -18.91 -6.47 12.53
N LEU A 169 -18.77 -6.29 11.22
CA LEU A 169 -18.14 -5.14 10.59
C LEU A 169 -19.22 -4.30 9.91
N HIS A 170 -19.27 -3.02 10.24
CA HIS A 170 -20.08 -2.03 9.54
C HIS A 170 -19.16 -0.92 9.01
N LEU A 171 -19.19 -0.71 7.70
CA LEU A 171 -18.43 0.35 7.02
C LEU A 171 -19.35 1.07 6.05
N PHE A 172 -19.27 2.40 5.99
CA PHE A 172 -20.02 3.15 4.99
C PHE A 172 -19.38 4.49 4.68
N ASP A 173 -19.19 4.77 3.38
CA ASP A 173 -18.86 6.09 2.87
C ASP A 173 -20.09 6.71 2.19
N GLY A 174 -20.69 7.70 2.84
CA GLY A 174 -21.87 8.40 2.32
C GLY A 174 -21.61 9.22 1.06
N GLU A 175 -20.39 9.69 0.83
CA GLU A 175 -20.06 10.49 -0.37
C GLU A 175 -20.02 9.61 -1.62
N ARG A 176 -19.41 8.42 -1.50
CA ARG A 176 -19.26 7.47 -2.61
C ARG A 176 -20.35 6.40 -2.65
N LYS A 177 -21.17 6.30 -1.59
CA LYS A 177 -22.23 5.31 -1.43
C LYS A 177 -21.72 3.87 -1.55
N VAL A 178 -20.57 3.61 -0.92
CA VAL A 178 -19.92 2.30 -0.84
C VAL A 178 -19.81 1.89 0.62
N GLY A 179 -19.98 0.62 0.94
CA GLY A 179 -19.88 0.13 2.31
C GLY A 179 -20.18 -1.35 2.45
N CYS A 180 -20.25 -1.85 3.68
CA CYS A 180 -20.63 -3.24 3.97
C CYS A 180 -21.21 -3.41 5.38
N ASP A 181 -22.03 -4.45 5.52
CA ASP A 181 -22.53 -4.99 6.78
C ASP A 181 -22.21 -6.49 6.79
N LEU A 182 -21.08 -6.88 7.38
CA LEU A 182 -20.55 -8.24 7.31
C LEU A 182 -20.47 -8.87 8.70
N THR A 183 -20.74 -10.18 8.77
CA THR A 183 -20.51 -10.99 9.97
C THR A 183 -19.54 -12.12 9.66
N PHE A 184 -18.44 -12.16 10.39
CA PHE A 184 -17.39 -13.17 10.36
C PHE A 184 -17.65 -14.19 11.45
N HIS A 185 -17.88 -15.44 11.06
CA HIS A 185 -18.10 -16.57 11.96
C HIS A 185 -16.84 -17.43 12.01
N PRO A 186 -16.02 -17.38 13.07
CA PRO A 186 -14.80 -18.17 13.18
C PRO A 186 -15.03 -19.67 12.91
N ARG A 187 -14.25 -20.24 12.00
CA ARG A 187 -14.26 -21.67 11.66
C ARG A 187 -12.99 -22.40 12.08
N LYS A 188 -11.95 -21.65 12.46
CA LYS A 188 -10.68 -22.15 13.00
C LYS A 188 -10.35 -21.47 14.33
N PRO A 189 -9.53 -22.12 15.19
CA PRO A 189 -9.10 -21.50 16.44
C PRO A 189 -8.22 -20.27 16.18
N PRO A 190 -8.20 -19.30 17.12
CA PRO A 190 -7.22 -18.23 17.09
C PRO A 190 -5.80 -18.80 17.18
N THR A 191 -4.93 -18.31 16.32
CA THR A 191 -3.58 -18.82 16.09
C THR A 191 -2.57 -17.73 16.37
N ARG A 192 -1.60 -18.03 17.23
CA ARG A 192 -0.50 -17.13 17.57
C ARG A 192 0.45 -16.95 16.38
N HIS A 193 0.74 -15.70 16.03
CA HIS A 193 1.75 -15.38 15.03
C HIS A 193 3.17 -15.41 15.63
N GLY A 194 4.20 -15.17 14.82
CA GLY A 194 5.56 -14.97 15.31
C GLY A 194 6.11 -16.10 16.19
N ASP A 195 6.89 -15.71 17.20
CA ASP A 195 7.42 -16.58 18.25
C ASP A 195 6.36 -16.76 19.35
N ASP A 196 5.42 -17.68 19.11
CA ASP A 196 4.29 -18.02 20.00
C ASP A 196 3.47 -16.79 20.48
N GLY A 197 3.21 -15.88 19.55
CA GLY A 197 2.42 -14.67 19.72
C GLY A 197 3.29 -13.43 19.76
N VAL A 198 4.59 -13.54 20.03
CA VAL A 198 5.48 -12.40 20.13
C VAL A 198 6.12 -12.10 18.78
N VAL A 199 5.91 -10.89 18.28
CA VAL A 199 6.60 -10.32 17.13
C VAL A 199 7.54 -9.23 17.65
N ARG A 200 8.79 -9.25 17.17
CA ARG A 200 9.80 -8.25 17.52
C ARG A 200 9.88 -7.23 16.41
N GLY A 201 9.65 -5.98 16.74
CA GLY A 201 9.82 -4.88 15.81
C GLY A 201 11.28 -4.43 15.70
N SER A 202 11.53 -3.46 14.83
CA SER A 202 12.89 -3.07 14.44
C SER A 202 13.64 -2.28 15.51
N ALA A 203 12.93 -1.60 16.41
CA ALA A 203 13.50 -0.79 17.48
C ALA A 203 13.53 -1.54 18.84
N GLY A 204 13.30 -2.86 18.82
CA GLY A 204 13.31 -3.70 20.02
C GLY A 204 11.96 -3.79 20.74
N GLU A 205 10.91 -3.19 20.19
CA GLU A 205 9.54 -3.29 20.67
C GLU A 205 8.99 -4.71 20.51
N HIS A 206 8.18 -5.10 21.48
CA HIS A 206 7.43 -6.34 21.46
C HIS A 206 5.98 -6.02 21.13
N MET A 207 5.45 -6.74 20.15
CA MET A 207 4.04 -6.80 19.83
C MET A 207 3.54 -8.22 20.12
N PHE A 208 2.31 -8.32 20.60
CA PHE A 208 1.58 -9.56 20.64
C PHE A 208 0.63 -9.63 19.45
N TYR A 209 0.70 -10.70 18.66
CA TYR A 209 -0.08 -10.87 17.44
C TYR A 209 -0.69 -12.27 17.39
N TYR A 210 -2.00 -12.33 17.19
CA TYR A 210 -2.70 -13.53 16.77
C TYR A 210 -3.71 -13.25 15.65
N PHE A 211 -4.12 -14.33 14.99
CA PHE A 211 -5.07 -14.27 13.89
C PHE A 211 -6.06 -15.43 13.91
N ILE A 212 -7.23 -15.23 13.30
CA ILE A 212 -8.21 -16.26 12.99
C ILE A 212 -8.18 -16.43 11.47
N PRO A 213 -7.54 -17.50 10.96
CA PRO A 213 -7.23 -17.63 9.54
C PRO A 213 -8.44 -17.87 8.65
N ARG A 214 -9.57 -18.27 9.24
CA ARG A 214 -10.76 -18.64 8.48
C ARG A 214 -12.03 -18.39 9.26
N CYS A 215 -12.82 -17.47 8.74
CA CYS A 215 -14.19 -17.19 9.13
C CYS A 215 -15.12 -17.46 7.95
N GLU A 216 -16.30 -18.03 8.21
CA GLU A 216 -17.39 -17.97 7.24
C GLU A 216 -17.98 -16.56 7.25
N LEU A 217 -18.31 -16.04 6.07
CA LEU A 217 -18.81 -14.68 5.92
C LEU A 217 -20.28 -14.66 5.51
N THR A 218 -21.06 -13.81 6.17
CA THR A 218 -22.46 -13.53 5.84
C THR A 218 -22.71 -12.02 5.87
N GLY A 219 -23.75 -11.54 5.18
CA GLY A 219 -24.12 -10.13 5.24
C GLY A 219 -24.35 -9.50 3.87
N THR A 220 -24.09 -8.20 3.76
CA THR A 220 -24.32 -7.42 2.53
C THR A 220 -23.17 -6.46 2.25
N VAL A 221 -23.01 -6.11 0.96
CA VAL A 221 -22.16 -5.00 0.51
C VAL A 221 -23.03 -3.94 -0.14
N THR A 222 -22.70 -2.66 0.07
CA THR A 222 -23.31 -1.54 -0.65
C THR A 222 -22.36 -1.06 -1.73
N LEU A 223 -22.82 -1.04 -2.98
CA LEU A 223 -22.08 -0.48 -4.12
C LEU A 223 -23.00 0.44 -4.91
N ASP A 224 -22.53 1.64 -5.23
CA ASP A 224 -23.32 2.65 -5.93
C ASP A 224 -24.67 2.96 -5.22
N GLY A 225 -24.69 2.83 -3.88
CA GLY A 225 -25.89 2.99 -3.05
C GLY A 225 -26.87 1.80 -3.07
N VAL A 226 -26.51 0.69 -3.71
CA VAL A 226 -27.35 -0.52 -3.77
C VAL A 226 -26.75 -1.60 -2.88
N GLN A 227 -27.51 -2.02 -1.87
CA GLN A 227 -27.18 -3.17 -1.03
C GLN A 227 -27.36 -4.48 -1.80
N ARG A 228 -26.39 -5.38 -1.67
CA ARG A 228 -26.38 -6.70 -2.30
C ARG A 228 -25.96 -7.76 -1.28
N PRO A 229 -26.74 -8.83 -1.11
CA PRO A 229 -26.37 -9.93 -0.25
C PRO A 229 -25.20 -10.73 -0.81
N LEU A 230 -24.41 -11.31 0.09
CA LEU A 230 -23.40 -12.30 -0.23
C LEU A 230 -24.05 -13.65 -0.51
N ALA A 231 -23.61 -14.34 -1.56
CA ALA A 231 -23.93 -15.74 -1.81
C ALA A 231 -23.09 -16.65 -0.89
N HIS A 232 -21.80 -16.35 -0.76
CA HIS A 232 -20.86 -17.00 0.15
C HIS A 232 -19.60 -16.13 0.29
N GLY A 233 -18.79 -16.39 1.31
CA GLY A 233 -17.50 -15.74 1.47
C GLY A 233 -16.68 -16.32 2.61
N GLN A 234 -15.41 -15.95 2.61
CA GLN A 234 -14.45 -16.30 3.64
C GLN A 234 -13.76 -15.04 4.15
N GLY A 235 -13.47 -15.00 5.44
CA GLY A 235 -12.81 -13.89 6.09
C GLY A 235 -11.61 -14.34 6.91
N TRP A 236 -10.81 -13.34 7.28
CA TRP A 236 -9.62 -13.42 8.09
C TRP A 236 -9.68 -12.29 9.12
N TYR A 237 -9.21 -12.53 10.34
CA TYR A 237 -9.15 -11.53 11.40
C TYR A 237 -7.79 -11.57 12.07
N ASP A 238 -7.20 -10.39 12.28
CA ASP A 238 -5.94 -10.16 12.99
C ASP A 238 -6.18 -9.19 14.13
N HIS A 239 -5.47 -9.44 15.23
CA HIS A 239 -5.39 -8.51 16.33
C HIS A 239 -3.94 -8.48 16.82
N GLU A 240 -3.36 -7.28 16.77
CA GLU A 240 -1.99 -7.05 17.20
C GLU A 240 -1.90 -5.82 18.09
N PHE A 241 -1.18 -5.94 19.20
CA PHE A 241 -1.11 -4.93 20.25
C PHE A 241 0.22 -5.01 21.00
N GLY A 242 0.72 -3.88 21.45
CA GLY A 242 1.98 -3.81 22.18
C GLY A 242 2.68 -2.47 22.04
N GLY A 243 4.01 -2.51 21.96
CA GLY A 243 4.86 -1.32 21.94
C GLY A 243 5.30 -0.88 23.35
N HIS A 244 6.04 0.22 23.42
CA HIS A 244 6.62 0.71 24.67
C HIS A 244 5.75 1.80 25.31
N LEU A 245 5.02 1.43 26.36
CA LEU A 245 4.65 2.37 27.41
C LEU A 245 5.91 2.63 28.24
N LYS A 246 6.42 3.87 28.29
CA LYS A 246 7.60 4.17 29.12
C LYS A 246 7.39 3.64 30.54
N SER A 247 8.31 2.82 31.04
CA SER A 247 8.35 2.48 32.46
C SER A 247 8.99 3.63 33.24
N GLN A 248 8.53 3.89 34.48
CA GLN A 248 9.09 4.95 35.33
C GLN A 248 10.61 4.77 35.64
N GLU A 249 11.17 3.58 35.43
CA GLU A 249 12.59 3.29 35.65
C GLU A 249 13.48 3.72 34.46
N GLU A 250 12.96 3.72 33.23
CA GLU A 250 13.72 4.12 32.02
C GLU A 250 13.86 5.65 31.88
N ALA A 251 13.01 6.42 32.56
CA ALA A 251 13.04 7.88 32.57
C ALA A 251 14.29 8.49 33.25
N GLN A 252 15.10 7.67 33.95
CA GLN A 252 16.30 8.12 34.65
C GLN A 252 17.60 8.02 33.82
N SER A 253 17.53 7.55 32.57
CA SER A 253 18.67 7.55 31.66
C SER A 253 18.71 8.84 30.81
N PRO A 254 19.70 9.73 30.99
CA PRO A 254 19.70 11.09 30.43
C PRO A 254 19.99 11.18 28.91
N LYS A 255 19.79 10.10 28.15
CA LYS A 255 20.04 10.07 26.69
C LYS A 255 18.81 9.88 25.80
N ASN A 256 17.64 9.53 26.35
CA ASN A 256 16.43 9.28 25.56
C ASN A 256 15.33 10.28 25.93
N SER A 257 15.56 11.55 25.65
CA SER A 257 14.53 12.58 25.78
C SER A 257 13.62 12.61 24.56
N ALA A 258 12.31 12.45 24.80
CA ALA A 258 11.20 12.95 23.98
C ALA A 258 10.80 12.24 22.68
N GLU A 259 10.86 10.91 22.59
CA GLU A 259 10.12 10.18 21.54
C GLU A 259 8.85 9.54 22.13
N LEU A 260 7.69 10.01 21.66
CA LEU A 260 6.41 9.30 21.77
C LEU A 260 6.42 8.17 20.72
N PRO A 261 5.74 7.05 20.96
CA PRO A 261 5.50 6.06 19.92
C PRO A 261 4.81 6.77 18.74
N SER A 262 5.50 6.94 17.62
CA SER A 262 4.88 7.45 16.41
C SER A 262 4.08 6.32 15.77
N ALA A 263 3.04 6.66 15.00
CA ALA A 263 2.28 5.71 14.17
C ALA A 263 3.11 4.98 13.10
N GLY A 264 4.42 5.16 13.09
CA GLY A 264 5.39 4.34 12.39
C GLY A 264 6.38 3.73 13.38
N ALA A 265 5.92 2.79 14.24
CA ALA A 265 6.82 1.96 15.06
C ALA A 265 7.88 1.21 14.22
N PHE A 266 7.71 1.17 12.90
CA PHE A 266 8.70 0.77 11.90
C PHE A 266 9.42 1.96 11.24
N HIS A 267 9.75 3.02 11.98
CA HIS A 267 10.68 4.03 11.46
C HIS A 267 11.99 3.28 11.11
N ASN A 268 12.28 3.20 9.81
CA ASN A 268 13.36 2.42 9.20
C ASN A 268 13.15 0.90 9.09
N ALA A 269 11.90 0.42 9.07
CA ALA A 269 11.60 -0.93 8.63
C ALA A 269 10.49 -0.98 7.56
N ALA A 270 10.67 -1.92 6.64
CA ALA A 270 9.75 -2.27 5.59
C ALA A 270 9.24 -3.69 5.84
N TRP A 271 8.02 -3.99 5.42
CA TRP A 271 7.47 -5.33 5.55
C TRP A 271 6.65 -5.75 4.36
N ASP A 272 6.72 -7.06 4.11
CA ASP A 272 5.75 -7.79 3.29
C ASP A 272 4.97 -8.70 4.23
N TRP A 273 3.65 -8.69 4.15
CA TRP A 273 2.76 -9.60 4.86
C TRP A 273 1.77 -10.21 3.88
N THR A 274 1.49 -11.50 3.99
CA THR A 274 0.44 -12.14 3.21
C THR A 274 -0.36 -13.14 4.03
N ALA A 275 -1.68 -13.04 3.91
CA ALA A 275 -2.63 -14.07 4.30
C ALA A 275 -3.07 -14.84 3.05
N ILE A 276 -3.01 -16.17 3.10
CA ILE A 276 -3.45 -17.06 2.02
C ILE A 276 -4.43 -18.08 2.58
N GLN A 277 -5.57 -18.22 1.91
CA GLN A 277 -6.62 -19.19 2.23
C GLN A 277 -6.76 -20.17 1.05
N PHE A 278 -6.13 -21.34 1.16
CA PHE A 278 -6.18 -22.37 0.12
C PHE A 278 -7.54 -23.08 0.09
N GLU A 279 -7.88 -23.61 -1.09
CA GLU A 279 -9.15 -24.31 -1.36
C GLU A 279 -9.28 -25.63 -0.60
N ASP A 280 -8.16 -26.27 -0.23
CA ASP A 280 -8.16 -27.51 0.56
C ASP A 280 -8.40 -27.29 2.07
N GLY A 281 -8.62 -26.03 2.46
CA GLY A 281 -8.83 -25.61 3.84
C GLY A 281 -7.54 -25.33 4.60
N THR A 282 -6.36 -25.43 3.99
CA THR A 282 -5.11 -24.95 4.59
C THR A 282 -5.02 -23.44 4.51
N ASP A 283 -4.54 -22.79 5.57
CA ASP A 283 -4.33 -21.34 5.61
C ASP A 283 -2.89 -21.02 5.98
N LEU A 284 -2.39 -19.89 5.51
CA LEU A 284 -1.00 -19.48 5.69
C LEU A 284 -0.92 -17.97 5.96
N SER A 285 -0.19 -17.60 7.01
CA SER A 285 0.32 -16.24 7.21
C SER A 285 1.82 -16.25 6.95
N ALA A 286 2.32 -15.32 6.15
CA ALA A 286 3.76 -15.14 5.95
C ALA A 286 4.12 -13.65 6.05
N SER A 287 5.11 -13.33 6.88
CA SER A 287 5.59 -11.97 7.07
C SER A 287 7.11 -11.89 6.99
N SER A 288 7.66 -10.87 6.33
CA SER A 288 9.07 -10.51 6.33
C SER A 288 9.23 -9.08 6.78
N ILE A 289 10.14 -8.82 7.72
CA ILE A 289 10.51 -7.47 8.15
C ILE A 289 11.96 -7.21 7.73
N ILE A 290 12.16 -6.11 7.04
CA ILE A 290 13.43 -5.66 6.47
C ILE A 290 13.77 -4.31 7.10
N ARG A 291 14.98 -4.17 7.62
CA ARG A 291 15.49 -2.87 8.06
C ARG A 291 15.93 -2.06 6.86
N CYS A 292 15.37 -0.86 6.69
CA CYS A 292 15.57 -0.03 5.49
C CYS A 292 16.99 0.52 5.35
N GLU A 293 17.71 0.70 6.46
CA GLU A 293 19.05 1.32 6.48
C GLU A 293 20.11 0.49 5.73
N ASP A 294 20.05 -0.83 5.88
CA ASP A 294 21.03 -1.77 5.33
C ASP A 294 20.38 -2.91 4.51
N ASN A 295 19.06 -2.84 4.32
CA ASN A 295 18.25 -3.83 3.59
C ASN A 295 18.41 -5.26 4.15
N VAL A 296 18.64 -5.38 5.46
CA VAL A 296 18.79 -6.66 6.14
C VAL A 296 17.43 -7.16 6.62
N ARG A 297 17.10 -8.41 6.29
CA ARG A 297 15.92 -9.08 6.85
C ARG A 297 16.15 -9.39 8.33
N ILE A 298 15.34 -8.79 9.20
CA ILE A 298 15.44 -8.91 10.66
C ILE A 298 14.40 -9.87 11.25
N ALA A 299 13.31 -10.14 10.53
CA ALA A 299 12.33 -11.14 10.92
C ALA A 299 11.70 -11.81 9.69
N SER A 300 11.36 -13.08 9.85
CA SER A 300 10.70 -13.91 8.83
C SER A 300 9.87 -14.95 9.56
N TRP A 301 8.55 -14.95 9.34
CA TRP A 301 7.62 -15.84 10.00
C TRP A 301 6.67 -16.42 8.98
N VAL A 302 6.54 -17.74 8.95
CA VAL A 302 5.51 -18.44 8.19
C VAL A 302 4.74 -19.35 9.12
N ILE A 303 3.45 -19.05 9.30
CA ILE A 303 2.54 -19.84 10.11
C ILE A 303 1.55 -20.53 9.20
N VAL A 304 1.57 -21.86 9.22
CA VAL A 304 0.67 -22.73 8.49
C VAL A 304 -0.38 -23.27 9.44
N VAL A 305 -1.66 -23.15 9.05
CA VAL A 305 -2.78 -23.70 9.80
C VAL A 305 -3.50 -24.74 8.93
N GLY A 306 -3.33 -26.01 9.28
CA GLY A 306 -3.95 -27.13 8.57
C GLY A 306 -5.49 -27.08 8.58
N PRO A 307 -6.17 -27.87 7.74
CA PRO A 307 -7.63 -27.93 7.71
C PRO A 307 -8.27 -28.32 9.07
N ASP A 308 -7.52 -29.04 9.90
CA ASP A 308 -7.87 -29.44 11.26
C ASP A 308 -7.60 -28.36 12.33
N GLY A 309 -7.00 -27.23 11.94
CA GLY A 309 -6.59 -26.15 12.84
C GLY A 309 -5.20 -26.33 13.45
N ALA A 310 -4.43 -27.35 13.04
CA ALA A 310 -3.07 -27.55 13.56
C ALA A 310 -2.12 -26.46 13.07
N ARG A 311 -1.40 -25.83 14.01
CA ARG A 311 -0.39 -24.79 13.74
C ARG A 311 0.98 -25.42 13.51
N THR A 312 1.60 -25.11 12.37
CA THR A 312 3.02 -25.35 12.08
C THR A 312 3.71 -24.03 11.79
N PHE A 313 4.96 -23.88 12.20
CA PHE A 313 5.74 -22.65 12.02
C PHE A 313 7.06 -22.92 11.29
N TYR A 314 7.48 -21.95 10.48
CA TYR A 314 8.79 -21.86 9.83
C TYR A 314 9.35 -20.44 9.94
N ASP A 315 10.66 -20.30 10.14
CA ASP A 315 11.39 -19.02 10.18
C ASP A 315 12.09 -18.67 8.85
N GLU A 316 12.19 -19.61 7.93
CA GLU A 316 12.83 -19.40 6.64
C GLU A 316 11.83 -19.43 5.48
N MET A 317 11.79 -18.32 4.72
CA MET A 317 11.11 -18.23 3.43
C MET A 317 11.90 -17.41 2.42
N GLN A 318 11.52 -17.54 1.15
CA GLN A 318 11.92 -16.63 0.07
C GLN A 318 10.66 -16.04 -0.54
N LEU A 319 10.56 -14.71 -0.56
CA LEU A 319 9.49 -13.98 -1.23
C LEU A 319 10.13 -13.09 -2.30
N GLU A 320 10.16 -13.59 -3.53
CA GLU A 320 10.84 -12.95 -4.64
C GLU A 320 9.85 -12.15 -5.50
N PRO A 321 10.02 -10.83 -5.68
CA PRO A 321 9.20 -10.06 -6.61
C PRO A 321 9.53 -10.43 -8.06
N LEU A 322 8.52 -10.72 -8.87
CA LEU A 322 8.65 -11.19 -10.26
C LEU A 322 8.21 -10.16 -11.30
N GLU A 323 7.15 -9.42 -11.03
CA GLU A 323 6.60 -8.40 -11.94
C GLU A 323 6.24 -7.15 -11.14
N TRP A 324 6.40 -5.97 -11.76
CA TRP A 324 6.29 -4.67 -11.10
C TRP A 324 5.31 -3.76 -11.83
N TRP A 325 4.57 -2.97 -11.06
CA TRP A 325 3.71 -1.88 -11.51
C TRP A 325 4.16 -0.59 -10.84
N THR A 326 4.00 0.55 -11.53
CA THR A 326 4.29 1.87 -10.96
C THR A 326 3.00 2.67 -10.87
N SER A 327 2.72 3.20 -9.68
CA SER A 327 1.57 4.08 -9.44
C SER A 327 1.65 5.35 -10.29
N THR A 328 0.51 5.82 -10.78
CA THR A 328 0.41 7.12 -11.45
C THR A 328 0.14 8.26 -10.47
N ARG A 329 -0.16 7.94 -9.20
CA ARG A 329 -0.49 8.91 -8.15
C ARG A 329 0.73 9.28 -7.34
N THR A 330 1.47 8.27 -6.88
CA THR A 330 2.67 8.46 -6.05
C THR A 330 3.96 8.27 -6.84
N PHE A 331 3.90 7.63 -8.02
CA PHE A 331 5.07 7.18 -8.78
C PHE A 331 5.96 6.16 -8.05
N ALA A 332 5.49 5.60 -6.94
CA ALA A 332 6.11 4.46 -6.28
C ALA A 332 5.90 3.18 -7.11
N SER A 333 6.90 2.30 -7.10
CA SER A 333 6.82 1.00 -7.75
C SER A 333 6.53 -0.11 -6.75
N TYR A 334 5.60 -0.99 -7.10
CA TYR A 334 5.17 -2.12 -6.29
C TYR A 334 5.29 -3.40 -7.09
N PRO A 335 5.80 -4.50 -6.51
CA PRO A 335 5.61 -5.79 -7.10
C PRO A 335 4.10 -6.10 -7.14
N VAL A 336 3.67 -6.74 -8.22
CA VAL A 336 2.29 -7.22 -8.43
C VAL A 336 2.27 -8.73 -8.65
N LYS A 337 3.43 -9.36 -8.58
CA LYS A 337 3.61 -10.80 -8.65
C LYS A 337 4.82 -11.20 -7.85
N TRP A 338 4.69 -12.27 -7.07
CA TRP A 338 5.74 -12.80 -6.21
C TRP A 338 5.83 -14.30 -6.35
N ARG A 339 7.02 -14.86 -6.08
CA ARG A 339 7.18 -16.27 -5.78
C ARG A 339 7.45 -16.43 -4.28
N LEU A 340 6.57 -17.14 -3.59
CA LEU A 340 6.76 -17.54 -2.20
C LEU A 340 7.23 -18.99 -2.14
N GLN A 341 8.42 -19.19 -1.58
CA GLN A 341 8.99 -20.52 -1.33
C GLN A 341 9.29 -20.72 0.14
N VAL A 342 8.85 -21.85 0.67
CA VAL A 342 9.17 -22.33 2.03
C VAL A 342 9.67 -23.76 1.89
N PRO A 343 10.97 -23.97 1.62
CA PRO A 343 11.52 -25.29 1.30
C PRO A 343 11.26 -26.33 2.39
N ALA A 344 11.36 -25.95 3.66
CA ALA A 344 11.09 -26.83 4.80
C ALA A 344 9.61 -27.26 4.90
N ALA A 345 8.69 -26.48 4.34
CA ALA A 345 7.27 -26.83 4.22
C ALA A 345 6.95 -27.59 2.91
N GLY A 346 7.90 -27.65 1.96
CA GLY A 346 7.66 -28.12 0.61
C GLY A 346 6.73 -27.22 -0.20
N LEU A 347 6.64 -25.92 0.14
CA LEU A 347 5.77 -24.94 -0.51
C LEU A 347 6.52 -24.15 -1.58
N ASP A 348 5.92 -24.03 -2.76
CA ASP A 348 6.36 -23.16 -3.85
C ASP A 348 5.13 -22.65 -4.61
N VAL A 349 4.76 -21.39 -4.37
CA VAL A 349 3.56 -20.77 -4.96
C VAL A 349 3.90 -19.42 -5.58
N THR A 350 3.22 -19.10 -6.68
CA THR A 350 3.19 -17.77 -7.25
C THR A 350 1.97 -17.03 -6.72
N ILE A 351 2.19 -15.84 -6.15
CA ILE A 351 1.15 -14.92 -5.69
C ILE A 351 1.02 -13.84 -6.76
N THR A 352 -0.13 -13.70 -7.40
CA THR A 352 -0.35 -12.71 -8.48
C THR A 352 -1.49 -11.78 -8.11
N ALA A 353 -1.27 -10.47 -8.17
CA ALA A 353 -2.29 -9.47 -7.94
C ALA A 353 -3.46 -9.67 -8.91
N ALA A 354 -4.69 -9.56 -8.42
CA ALA A 354 -5.88 -9.68 -9.26
C ALA A 354 -5.95 -8.55 -10.31
N PHE A 355 -5.41 -7.39 -9.97
CA PHE A 355 -5.10 -6.25 -10.83
C PHE A 355 -4.08 -5.36 -10.09
N GLU A 356 -3.37 -4.51 -10.85
CA GLU A 356 -2.16 -3.84 -10.39
C GLU A 356 -2.44 -2.71 -9.38
N ASP A 357 -3.45 -1.87 -9.68
CA ASP A 357 -3.76 -0.64 -8.96
C ASP A 357 -4.57 -0.90 -7.68
N GLN A 358 -3.88 -1.42 -6.66
CA GLN A 358 -4.37 -1.64 -5.30
C GLN A 358 -3.48 -0.90 -4.27
N GLU A 359 -2.88 0.21 -4.70
CA GLU A 359 -2.15 1.11 -3.80
C GLU A 359 -3.14 1.87 -2.89
N PHE A 360 -2.81 1.94 -1.61
CA PHE A 360 -3.52 2.66 -0.59
C PHE A 360 -2.72 3.90 -0.16
N VAL A 361 -3.18 5.09 -0.57
CA VAL A 361 -2.53 6.37 -0.27
C VAL A 361 -3.06 6.90 1.07
N THR A 362 -2.18 7.17 2.02
CA THR A 362 -2.54 7.73 3.33
C THR A 362 -1.35 8.41 4.00
N VAL A 363 -1.62 9.39 4.87
CA VAL A 363 -0.64 9.99 5.77
C VAL A 363 -0.24 9.12 6.97
N ILE A 364 -0.99 8.05 7.26
CA ILE A 364 -0.71 7.15 8.40
C ILE A 364 0.52 6.27 8.12
N SER A 365 0.67 5.84 6.86
CA SER A 365 1.82 5.09 6.35
C SER A 365 2.27 5.74 5.05
N ALA A 366 3.02 6.84 5.20
CA ALA A 366 3.31 7.76 4.10
C ALA A 366 4.33 7.17 3.11
N PRO A 367 4.25 7.56 1.82
CA PRO A 367 3.11 8.25 1.20
C PRO A 367 1.96 7.28 0.85
N ALA A 368 2.23 5.99 0.80
CA ALA A 368 1.28 4.93 0.48
C ALA A 368 1.88 3.55 0.80
N PHE A 369 1.02 2.56 0.98
CA PHE A 369 1.37 1.14 0.98
C PHE A 369 0.56 0.42 -0.10
N TRP A 370 0.96 -0.80 -0.44
CA TRP A 370 0.19 -1.63 -1.37
C TRP A 370 -0.57 -2.68 -0.57
N GLU A 371 -1.89 -2.70 -0.68
CA GLU A 371 -2.73 -3.69 -0.02
C GLU A 371 -3.81 -4.19 -0.97
N GLY A 372 -3.64 -5.43 -1.40
CA GLY A 372 -4.44 -5.93 -2.52
C GLY A 372 -4.70 -7.42 -2.49
N ARG A 373 -5.82 -7.75 -3.14
CA ARG A 373 -6.24 -9.12 -3.43
C ARG A 373 -5.31 -9.74 -4.47
N CYS A 374 -4.87 -10.95 -4.15
CA CYS A 374 -4.05 -11.81 -4.99
C CYS A 374 -4.68 -13.20 -5.16
N LEU A 375 -4.17 -13.92 -6.16
CA LEU A 375 -4.37 -15.34 -6.38
C LEU A 375 -3.04 -16.05 -6.10
N ALA A 376 -3.05 -17.06 -5.23
CA ALA A 376 -1.90 -17.91 -4.94
C ALA A 376 -2.09 -19.27 -5.63
N GLU A 377 -1.15 -19.66 -6.49
CA GLU A 377 -1.17 -20.93 -7.24
C GLU A 377 0.22 -21.55 -7.29
N GLY A 378 0.30 -22.87 -7.11
CA GLY A 378 1.57 -23.59 -7.21
C GLY A 378 1.49 -24.98 -6.60
N THR A 379 2.52 -25.34 -5.83
CA THR A 379 2.62 -26.68 -5.24
C THR A 379 2.94 -26.66 -3.76
N TRP A 380 2.39 -27.64 -3.05
CA TRP A 380 2.71 -27.96 -1.66
C TRP A 380 2.97 -29.47 -1.56
N ASN A 381 4.20 -29.87 -1.21
CA ASN A 381 4.62 -31.27 -1.16
C ASN A 381 4.31 -32.01 -2.47
N GLY A 382 4.50 -31.33 -3.60
CA GLY A 382 4.23 -31.85 -4.96
C GLY A 382 2.75 -31.89 -5.36
N ARG A 383 1.81 -31.49 -4.50
CA ARG A 383 0.38 -31.37 -4.83
C ARG A 383 0.05 -29.96 -5.28
N THR A 384 -0.79 -29.82 -6.31
CA THR A 384 -1.28 -28.50 -6.72
C THR A 384 -2.13 -27.88 -5.63
N VAL A 385 -1.86 -26.62 -5.31
CA VAL A 385 -2.65 -25.80 -4.39
C VAL A 385 -3.04 -24.50 -5.06
N ARG A 386 -4.22 -24.01 -4.72
CA ARG A 386 -4.79 -22.75 -5.20
C ARG A 386 -5.55 -22.09 -4.05
N GLY A 387 -5.47 -20.78 -3.95
CA GLY A 387 -6.13 -20.02 -2.89
C GLY A 387 -6.21 -18.52 -3.19
N LEU A 388 -7.07 -17.83 -2.48
CA LEU A 388 -7.11 -16.38 -2.48
C LEU A 388 -6.20 -15.83 -1.39
N SER A 389 -5.68 -14.64 -1.63
CA SER A 389 -4.71 -14.00 -0.75
C SER A 389 -4.96 -12.49 -0.66
N PHE A 390 -4.58 -11.92 0.47
CA PHE A 390 -4.19 -10.52 0.57
C PHE A 390 -2.67 -10.44 0.75
N ILE A 391 -2.05 -9.45 0.15
CA ILE A 391 -0.66 -9.06 0.47
C ILE A 391 -0.64 -7.57 0.79
N GLU A 392 0.04 -7.24 1.89
CA GLU A 392 0.36 -5.90 2.32
C GLU A 392 1.86 -5.69 2.15
N ARG A 393 2.24 -4.56 1.55
CA ARG A 393 3.63 -4.14 1.38
C ARG A 393 3.78 -2.69 1.78
N SER A 394 4.65 -2.42 2.75
CA SER A 394 4.84 -1.09 3.33
C SER A 394 6.30 -0.81 3.67
N GLY A 395 6.66 0.47 3.77
CA GLY A 395 7.98 0.95 4.23
C GLY A 395 9.13 0.85 3.22
N PHE A 396 8.90 0.34 2.01
CA PHE A 396 9.91 0.28 0.93
C PHE A 396 10.01 1.62 0.17
N GLU A 397 10.21 2.72 0.88
CA GLU A 397 10.27 4.06 0.30
C GLU A 397 11.44 4.19 -0.69
N GLU A 398 11.12 4.26 -1.99
CA GLU A 398 12.09 4.59 -3.03
C GLU A 398 12.27 6.11 -3.20
N LEU A 399 11.27 6.91 -2.82
CA LEU A 399 11.21 8.36 -3.07
C LEU A 399 11.34 9.13 -1.76
N GLN A 400 12.48 9.80 -1.55
CA GLN A 400 12.76 10.50 -0.29
C GLN A 400 12.40 11.98 -0.33
N ASP A 401 12.45 12.58 -1.53
CA ASP A 401 12.19 13.99 -1.74
C ASP A 401 11.52 14.26 -3.11
N LEU A 402 11.24 15.54 -3.37
CA LEU A 402 10.57 15.95 -4.59
C LEU A 402 11.44 15.75 -5.85
N ASP A 403 12.76 15.71 -5.72
CA ASP A 403 13.67 15.51 -6.85
C ASP A 403 13.69 14.02 -7.25
N ASP A 404 13.67 13.10 -6.27
CA ASP A 404 13.42 11.66 -6.50
C ASP A 404 12.06 11.45 -7.17
N PHE A 405 11.02 12.12 -6.66
CA PHE A 405 9.68 12.05 -7.24
C PHE A 405 9.67 12.45 -8.72
N PHE A 406 10.25 13.61 -9.08
CA PHE A 406 10.28 14.03 -10.48
C PHE A 406 11.22 13.18 -11.35
N THR A 407 12.22 12.53 -10.75
CA THR A 407 13.04 11.53 -11.43
C THR A 407 12.18 10.32 -11.81
N ALA A 408 11.35 9.81 -10.88
CA ALA A 408 10.41 8.71 -11.14
C ALA A 408 9.34 9.08 -12.16
N VAL A 409 8.76 10.30 -12.07
CA VAL A 409 7.87 10.85 -13.10
C VAL A 409 8.58 10.81 -14.46
N GLY A 410 9.84 11.26 -14.54
CA GLY A 410 10.60 11.27 -15.79
C GLY A 410 10.81 9.89 -16.42
N VAL A 411 10.96 8.84 -15.59
CA VAL A 411 10.97 7.45 -16.08
C VAL A 411 9.65 7.10 -16.75
N GLN A 412 8.52 7.44 -16.11
CA GLN A 412 7.19 7.16 -16.66
C GLN A 412 6.86 8.01 -17.89
N VAL A 413 7.34 9.25 -17.94
CA VAL A 413 7.25 10.09 -19.16
C VAL A 413 7.97 9.42 -20.32
N ARG A 414 9.19 8.91 -20.13
CA ARG A 414 9.92 8.21 -21.20
C ARG A 414 9.23 6.92 -21.63
N LYS A 415 8.71 6.12 -20.69
CA LYS A 415 7.89 4.94 -21.02
C LYS A 415 6.63 5.33 -21.82
N SER A 416 5.98 6.41 -21.44
CA SER A 416 4.82 6.95 -22.15
C SER A 416 5.20 7.44 -23.55
N VAL A 417 6.33 8.11 -23.71
CA VAL A 417 6.86 8.54 -25.02
C VAL A 417 7.14 7.32 -25.89
N GLU A 418 7.77 6.29 -25.32
CA GLU A 418 8.06 5.04 -26.01
C GLU A 418 6.82 4.27 -26.44
N SER A 419 5.78 4.28 -25.62
CA SER A 419 4.50 3.67 -25.97
C SER A 419 3.79 4.40 -27.12
N ILE A 420 3.95 5.72 -27.25
CA ILE A 420 3.23 6.51 -28.27
C ILE A 420 4.04 6.59 -29.56
N ILE A 421 5.34 6.92 -29.49
CA ILE A 421 6.24 7.01 -30.64
C ILE A 421 7.39 6.04 -30.42
N PRO A 422 7.23 4.71 -30.66
CA PRO A 422 8.30 3.74 -30.49
C PRO A 422 9.51 4.08 -31.36
N PHE A 423 10.73 3.86 -30.87
CA PHE A 423 11.95 4.19 -31.63
C PHE A 423 12.06 3.33 -32.90
N GLU A 424 11.77 2.04 -32.79
CA GLU A 424 11.67 1.09 -33.90
C GLU A 424 10.23 0.56 -33.99
N PRO A 425 9.29 1.33 -34.59
CA PRO A 425 7.90 0.93 -34.61
C PRO A 425 7.71 -0.27 -35.53
N THR A 426 6.88 -1.22 -35.08
CA THR A 426 6.31 -2.25 -35.95
C THR A 426 5.44 -1.61 -37.04
N PHE A 427 5.09 -2.36 -38.09
CA PHE A 427 4.18 -1.85 -39.13
C PHE A 427 2.86 -1.34 -38.56
N GLU A 428 2.30 -2.04 -37.57
CA GLU A 428 1.04 -1.62 -36.95
C GLU A 428 1.18 -0.32 -36.15
N GLN A 429 2.26 -0.17 -35.40
CA GLN A 429 2.54 1.07 -34.66
C GLN A 429 2.84 2.23 -35.62
N ALA A 430 3.61 2.00 -36.68
CA ALA A 430 3.86 2.99 -37.72
C ALA A 430 2.58 3.40 -38.44
N ARG A 431 1.68 2.44 -38.72
CA ARG A 431 0.34 2.73 -39.24
C ARG A 431 -0.40 3.64 -38.26
N ASP A 432 -0.47 3.31 -36.98
CA ASP A 432 -1.28 4.06 -36.02
C ASP A 432 -0.74 5.49 -35.77
N LEU A 433 0.52 5.77 -36.12
CA LEU A 433 1.10 7.12 -36.16
C LEU A 433 0.68 7.95 -37.39
N VAL A 434 0.37 7.30 -38.52
CA VAL A 434 0.16 7.97 -39.82
C VAL A 434 -1.31 7.87 -40.29
N ALA A 435 -2.01 6.80 -39.93
CA ALA A 435 -3.32 6.42 -40.43
C ALA A 435 -4.12 5.58 -39.39
N SER A 436 -5.40 5.32 -39.69
CA SER A 436 -6.22 4.39 -38.90
C SER A 436 -6.22 2.98 -39.52
N LYS A 437 -6.73 1.99 -38.78
CA LYS A 437 -6.91 0.62 -39.30
C LYS A 437 -7.77 0.60 -40.56
N GLU A 438 -8.82 1.40 -40.61
CA GLU A 438 -9.73 1.53 -41.76
C GLU A 438 -9.07 2.25 -42.95
N ARG A 439 -7.99 2.98 -42.69
CA ARG A 439 -7.25 3.78 -43.67
C ARG A 439 -5.83 3.25 -43.91
N SER A 440 -5.63 1.94 -43.71
CA SER A 440 -4.31 1.30 -43.83
C SER A 440 -3.68 1.47 -45.20
N HIS A 441 -4.46 1.70 -46.26
CA HIS A 441 -3.96 1.95 -47.62
C HIS A 441 -3.09 3.23 -47.73
N TYR A 442 -3.15 4.16 -46.77
CA TYR A 442 -2.19 5.27 -46.71
C TYR A 442 -0.77 4.83 -46.36
N MET A 443 -0.59 3.59 -45.90
CA MET A 443 0.72 2.99 -45.68
C MET A 443 1.31 2.33 -46.94
N ASP A 444 0.57 2.29 -48.05
CA ASP A 444 1.03 1.66 -49.28
C ASP A 444 2.28 2.39 -49.83
N GLY A 445 3.42 1.69 -49.85
CA GLY A 445 4.70 2.24 -50.28
C GLY A 445 5.46 3.05 -49.20
N VAL A 446 4.97 3.10 -47.96
CA VAL A 446 5.70 3.73 -46.85
C VAL A 446 6.89 2.88 -46.43
N ASP A 447 8.09 3.44 -46.56
CA ASP A 447 9.33 2.87 -46.03
C ASP A 447 9.45 3.23 -44.54
N ILE A 448 9.18 2.26 -43.66
CA ILE A 448 9.22 2.44 -42.20
C ILE A 448 10.63 2.87 -41.73
N PRO A 449 11.73 2.21 -42.13
CA PRO A 449 13.08 2.71 -41.83
C PRO A 449 13.30 4.18 -42.21
N GLN A 450 12.79 4.62 -43.37
CA GLN A 450 12.87 6.02 -43.77
C GLN A 450 12.03 6.92 -42.87
N LEU A 451 10.77 6.55 -42.61
CA LEU A 451 9.87 7.26 -41.69
C LEU A 451 10.49 7.44 -40.30
N THR A 452 11.07 6.36 -39.76
CA THR A 452 11.75 6.36 -38.47
C THR A 452 12.92 7.33 -38.47
N ARG A 453 13.79 7.29 -39.48
CA ARG A 453 14.95 8.19 -39.56
C ARG A 453 14.55 9.67 -39.67
N THR A 454 13.44 9.98 -40.35
CA THR A 454 13.09 11.38 -40.65
C THR A 454 12.10 12.02 -39.68
N LEU A 455 11.23 11.25 -39.03
CA LEU A 455 10.19 11.78 -38.12
C LEU A 455 10.35 11.29 -36.69
N VAL A 456 10.69 10.01 -36.48
CA VAL A 456 10.77 9.44 -35.13
C VAL A 456 12.09 9.81 -34.46
N ALA A 457 13.22 9.53 -35.12
CA ALA A 457 14.54 9.71 -34.52
C ALA A 457 14.82 11.15 -34.07
N PRO A 458 14.49 12.21 -34.84
CA PRO A 458 14.70 13.59 -34.39
C PRO A 458 13.89 13.96 -33.14
N VAL A 459 12.63 13.54 -33.05
CA VAL A 459 11.78 13.76 -31.86
C VAL A 459 12.37 13.00 -30.67
N ARG A 460 12.65 11.70 -30.87
CA ARG A 460 13.18 10.80 -29.84
C ARG A 460 14.54 11.25 -29.31
N GLU A 461 15.39 11.83 -30.14
CA GLU A 461 16.71 12.33 -29.74
C GLU A 461 16.65 13.30 -28.56
N ILE A 462 15.64 14.18 -28.52
CA ILE A 462 15.52 15.19 -27.47
C ILE A 462 14.60 14.72 -26.33
N THR A 463 13.52 13.98 -26.63
CA THR A 463 12.63 13.44 -25.58
C THR A 463 13.36 12.44 -24.69
N ASP A 464 14.21 11.58 -25.26
CA ASP A 464 14.81 10.45 -24.55
C ASP A 464 15.94 10.88 -23.61
N ARG A 465 16.56 12.05 -23.88
CA ARG A 465 17.48 12.72 -22.95
C ARG A 465 16.80 13.15 -21.65
N GLY A 466 15.47 13.23 -21.64
CA GLY A 466 14.67 13.57 -20.48
C GLY A 466 14.73 15.06 -20.09
N GLY A 467 13.77 15.45 -19.25
CA GLY A 467 13.69 16.81 -18.72
C GLY A 467 13.26 16.80 -17.26
N LYS A 468 12.82 17.97 -16.78
CA LYS A 468 12.31 18.10 -15.40
C LYS A 468 10.98 17.39 -15.15
N SER A 469 10.28 16.98 -16.22
CA SER A 469 9.04 16.17 -16.17
C SER A 469 7.84 16.73 -15.39
N TRP A 470 8.00 17.89 -14.74
CA TRP A 470 6.95 18.51 -13.93
C TRP A 470 5.71 18.90 -14.74
N ARG A 471 5.86 19.28 -16.02
CA ARG A 471 4.73 19.62 -16.89
C ARG A 471 3.87 18.40 -17.21
N SER A 472 4.50 17.26 -17.43
CA SER A 472 3.83 15.99 -17.63
C SER A 472 3.06 15.57 -16.39
N TYR A 473 3.71 15.64 -15.21
CA TYR A 473 3.01 15.40 -13.94
C TYR A 473 1.85 16.38 -13.72
N ALA A 474 2.07 17.68 -13.95
CA ALA A 474 1.05 18.71 -13.77
C ALA A 474 -0.20 18.43 -14.62
N ALA A 475 -0.06 17.89 -15.83
CA ALA A 475 -1.20 17.51 -16.66
C ALA A 475 -2.05 16.40 -16.01
N LEU A 476 -1.42 15.38 -15.42
CA LEU A 476 -2.14 14.34 -14.67
C LEU A 476 -2.76 14.89 -13.37
N ALA A 477 -1.99 15.67 -12.61
CA ALA A 477 -2.47 16.28 -11.37
C ALA A 477 -3.70 17.17 -11.61
N CYS A 478 -3.73 17.92 -12.72
CA CYS A 478 -4.90 18.70 -13.11
C CYS A 478 -6.14 17.83 -13.36
N CYS A 479 -5.98 16.62 -13.91
CA CYS A 479 -7.08 15.66 -14.09
C CYS A 479 -7.70 15.31 -12.74
N ASP A 480 -6.88 14.96 -11.74
CA ASP A 480 -7.35 14.58 -10.40
C ASP A 480 -7.99 15.76 -9.66
N VAL A 481 -7.39 16.96 -9.75
CA VAL A 481 -7.89 18.18 -9.08
C VAL A 481 -9.30 18.56 -9.52
N VAL A 482 -9.67 18.30 -10.77
CA VAL A 482 -11.03 18.59 -11.28
C VAL A 482 -12.00 17.41 -11.13
N GLY A 483 -11.60 16.35 -10.42
CA GLY A 483 -12.43 15.17 -10.14
C GLY A 483 -12.33 14.04 -11.17
N GLY A 484 -11.36 14.11 -12.08
CA GLY A 484 -10.99 13.02 -12.97
C GLY A 484 -10.19 11.92 -12.26
N ASP A 485 -9.71 10.97 -13.05
CA ASP A 485 -8.94 9.83 -12.57
C ASP A 485 -7.70 9.61 -13.44
N SER A 486 -6.57 10.18 -13.00
CA SER A 486 -5.30 10.16 -13.73
C SER A 486 -4.76 8.76 -14.02
N ARG A 487 -5.18 7.74 -13.25
CA ARG A 487 -4.79 6.33 -13.43
C ARG A 487 -5.13 5.80 -14.83
N GLN A 488 -6.22 6.30 -15.42
CA GLN A 488 -6.67 5.91 -16.76
C GLN A 488 -5.88 6.62 -17.88
N PHE A 489 -5.10 7.64 -17.54
CA PHE A 489 -4.48 8.57 -18.48
C PHE A 489 -2.95 8.62 -18.36
N VAL A 490 -2.30 7.58 -17.83
CA VAL A 490 -0.83 7.56 -17.69
C VAL A 490 -0.09 7.89 -19.00
N HIS A 491 -0.63 7.46 -20.14
CA HIS A 491 -0.08 7.73 -21.47
C HIS A 491 -0.12 9.23 -21.85
N TRP A 492 -0.88 10.07 -21.13
CA TRP A 492 -0.88 11.52 -21.36
C TRP A 492 0.38 12.20 -20.83
N LEU A 493 1.22 11.50 -20.04
CA LEU A 493 2.52 12.02 -19.60
C LEU A 493 3.42 12.45 -20.77
N ALA A 494 3.33 11.77 -21.91
CA ALA A 494 4.09 12.12 -23.09
C ALA A 494 3.60 13.39 -23.81
N MET A 495 2.32 13.76 -23.68
CA MET A 495 1.75 14.88 -24.45
C MET A 495 2.40 16.22 -24.11
N PRO A 496 2.51 16.66 -22.84
CA PRO A 496 3.22 17.89 -22.51
C PRO A 496 4.71 17.84 -22.87
N GLU A 497 5.31 16.65 -22.84
CA GLU A 497 6.71 16.45 -23.20
C GLU A 497 6.93 16.68 -24.70
N PHE A 498 6.11 16.10 -25.57
CA PHE A 498 6.18 16.33 -27.01
C PHE A 498 5.96 17.80 -27.37
N MET A 499 4.94 18.45 -26.80
CA MET A 499 4.68 19.87 -27.04
C MET A 499 5.85 20.75 -26.61
N HIS A 500 6.45 20.45 -25.46
CA HIS A 500 7.59 21.22 -24.95
C HIS A 500 8.85 20.96 -25.78
N VAL A 501 9.12 19.71 -26.14
CA VAL A 501 10.32 19.35 -26.91
C VAL A 501 10.25 19.95 -28.32
N GLY A 502 9.10 19.91 -28.98
CA GLY A 502 8.92 20.58 -30.28
C GLY A 502 9.23 22.07 -30.20
N SER A 503 8.74 22.78 -29.16
CA SER A 503 9.08 24.20 -28.99
C SER A 503 10.58 24.42 -28.74
N LEU A 504 11.22 23.56 -27.95
CA LEU A 504 12.66 23.65 -27.67
C LEU A 504 13.51 23.44 -28.92
N ILE A 505 13.11 22.55 -29.83
CA ILE A 505 13.83 22.31 -31.09
C ILE A 505 13.78 23.55 -31.97
N ILE A 506 12.63 24.21 -32.08
CA ILE A 506 12.49 25.46 -32.84
C ILE A 506 13.28 26.59 -32.19
N ASP A 507 13.21 26.74 -30.86
CA ASP A 507 14.00 27.72 -30.11
C ASP A 507 15.51 27.50 -30.33
N ASP A 508 15.97 26.25 -30.33
CA ASP A 508 17.36 25.91 -30.58
C ASP A 508 17.85 26.39 -31.95
N ILE A 509 17.00 26.30 -32.98
CA ILE A 509 17.30 26.80 -34.33
C ILE A 509 17.35 28.33 -34.33
N GLN A 510 16.35 28.98 -33.73
CA GLN A 510 16.25 30.43 -33.67
C GLN A 510 17.46 31.06 -32.96
N ASP A 511 17.86 30.47 -31.83
CA ASP A 511 18.96 30.96 -31.00
C ASP A 511 20.34 30.48 -31.48
N LYS A 512 20.38 29.58 -32.49
CA LYS A 512 21.59 28.88 -32.94
C LYS A 512 22.30 28.16 -31.78
N SER A 513 21.50 27.59 -30.89
CA SER A 513 21.99 26.86 -29.72
C SER A 513 22.71 25.59 -30.16
N THR A 514 23.82 25.27 -29.48
CA THR A 514 24.62 24.08 -29.80
C THR A 514 24.37 22.91 -28.85
N VAL A 515 23.78 23.16 -27.67
CA VAL A 515 23.57 22.15 -26.63
C VAL A 515 22.14 22.20 -26.09
N ARG A 516 21.51 21.03 -25.97
CA ARG A 516 20.18 20.81 -25.36
C ARG A 516 20.20 19.53 -24.53
N ARG A 517 19.78 19.64 -23.26
CA ARG A 517 19.67 18.49 -22.33
C ARG A 517 20.96 17.64 -22.30
N GLY A 518 22.10 18.31 -22.21
CA GLY A 518 23.43 17.67 -22.09
C GLY A 518 24.06 17.17 -23.40
N GLY A 519 23.37 17.23 -24.54
CA GLY A 519 23.90 16.80 -25.84
C GLY A 519 23.72 17.84 -26.97
N PRO A 520 24.20 17.57 -28.19
CA PRO A 520 24.03 18.46 -29.34
C PRO A 520 22.56 18.74 -29.68
N THR A 521 22.22 19.93 -30.16
CA THR A 521 20.85 20.27 -30.57
C THR A 521 20.39 19.47 -31.80
N CYS A 522 19.08 19.25 -31.92
CA CYS A 522 18.49 18.40 -32.96
C CYS A 522 18.89 18.84 -34.38
N HIS A 523 18.92 20.15 -34.66
CA HIS A 523 19.30 20.67 -35.98
C HIS A 523 20.78 20.48 -36.33
N LEU A 524 21.67 20.32 -35.33
CA LEU A 524 23.07 19.96 -35.59
C LEU A 524 23.24 18.47 -35.90
N VAL A 525 22.37 17.62 -35.36
CA VAL A 525 22.43 16.16 -35.57
C VAL A 525 21.73 15.76 -36.88
N TYR A 526 20.54 16.30 -37.14
CA TYR A 526 19.67 15.88 -38.25
C TYR A 526 19.52 16.93 -39.36
N GLY A 527 20.08 18.13 -39.18
CA GLY A 527 19.88 19.27 -40.06
C GLY A 527 18.59 20.05 -39.76
N GLU A 528 18.58 21.34 -40.09
CA GLU A 528 17.44 22.23 -39.84
C GLU A 528 16.11 21.72 -40.44
N PRO A 529 16.02 21.21 -41.69
CA PRO A 529 14.74 20.81 -42.25
C PRO A 529 14.06 19.67 -41.49
N LEU A 530 14.84 18.66 -41.05
CA LEU A 530 14.29 17.54 -40.27
C LEU A 530 13.97 17.96 -38.84
N ALA A 531 14.78 18.83 -38.25
CA ALA A 531 14.49 19.39 -36.93
C ALA A 531 13.22 20.26 -36.91
N ILE A 532 12.90 20.97 -37.99
CA ILE A 532 11.65 21.75 -38.10
C ILE A 532 10.41 20.84 -38.24
N ASN A 533 10.56 19.67 -38.89
CA ASN A 533 9.47 18.71 -39.08
C ASN A 533 9.18 17.88 -37.82
N ALA A 534 10.16 17.79 -36.92
CA ALA A 534 10.08 17.13 -35.63
C ALA A 534 9.38 18.02 -34.60
#